data_AF-A0A5K3EWW6-F1
#
_entry.id   AF-A0A5K3EWW6-F1
#
_cell.length_a   1.000
_cell.length_b   1.000
_cell.length_c   1.000
_cell.angle_alpha   90.00
_cell.angle_beta   90.00
_cell.angle_gamma   90.00
#
_symmetry.space_group_name_H-M   'P 1'
#
loop_
_entity.id
_entity.type
_entity.pdbx_description
1 polymer ?
#
loop_
_entity_poly.entity_id
_entity_poly.type
_entity_poly.pdbx_seq_one_letter_code
_entity_poly.pdbx_strand_id
1 'polypeptide(L)'
;MLMHLPILLLAYALVFPKSSHAFVISIDALRMRIKASLPHPLIMIPGDGGSQAYAQFKDHKSDPFQIWIDLRYIITPRTFCDYFKLVYNNETRRSEDNDKASISFPGWGETWPVDNLDSRPHTVTKYFQDVTNAFTANPYYVSNFTIRGAPFDFRKAPNENEDFNPKMKLLVEETFRNGGNQRVVLLAHSLGTLYALNFLNNQTTSWKQRYIKALVAASGPLGGSVKALKIQASGDNFGIYFGNPLWYREVQRSMPSLAFLLPDPRIWPDDEIVIFTPTKNYTVHDYKEFFYDIGYPEELHARSLVEGSVVVPLRSSNSCRIQ
;
A
#
# COMPACT_ATOMS: atom_id res chain seq x y z
N MET A 1 30.76 -30.99 0.72
CA MET A 1 31.68 -31.13 1.86
C MET A 1 31.21 -30.19 2.95
N LEU A 2 30.20 -30.61 3.73
CA LEU A 2 29.75 -29.90 4.93
C LEU A 2 30.76 -30.17 6.06
N MET A 3 31.04 -29.17 6.91
CA MET A 3 31.30 -29.29 8.35
C MET A 3 32.11 -28.08 8.85
N HIS A 4 31.51 -26.91 9.12
CA HIS A 4 32.16 -25.84 9.89
C HIS A 4 31.18 -25.17 10.89
N LEU A 5 30.34 -25.97 11.54
CA LEU A 5 29.39 -25.49 12.57
C LEU A 5 29.46 -26.12 13.99
N PRO A 6 30.53 -26.82 14.46
CA PRO A 6 30.54 -27.29 15.86
C PRO A 6 31.37 -26.45 16.85
N ILE A 7 32.13 -25.42 16.44
CA ILE A 7 33.14 -24.84 17.34
C ILE A 7 32.58 -23.74 18.28
N LEU A 8 31.53 -23.01 17.91
CA LEU A 8 30.97 -21.97 18.79
C LEU A 8 30.15 -22.50 19.99
N LEU A 9 29.68 -23.75 19.94
CA LEU A 9 28.87 -24.36 21.01
C LEU A 9 29.70 -24.81 22.21
N LEU A 10 31.01 -25.04 22.05
CA LEU A 10 31.89 -25.51 23.12
C LEU A 10 32.45 -24.40 24.01
N ALA A 11 32.49 -23.15 23.53
CA ALA A 11 33.12 -22.06 24.28
C ALA A 11 32.31 -21.56 25.49
N TYR A 12 31.01 -21.83 25.55
CA TYR A 12 30.14 -21.41 26.66
C TYR A 12 30.08 -22.41 27.83
N ALA A 13 30.67 -23.61 27.69
CA ALA A 13 30.46 -24.70 28.64
C ALA A 13 31.49 -24.79 29.78
N LEU A 14 32.52 -23.94 29.84
CA LEU A 14 33.71 -24.24 30.68
C LEU A 14 34.05 -23.27 31.81
N VAL A 15 33.17 -22.36 32.23
CA VAL A 15 33.43 -21.57 33.46
C VAL A 15 32.15 -21.35 34.26
N PHE A 16 31.70 -22.33 35.05
CA PHE A 16 30.85 -22.08 36.22
C PHE A 16 31.16 -23.05 37.37
N PRO A 17 31.15 -22.60 38.65
CA PRO A 17 31.51 -23.41 39.81
C PRO A 17 30.40 -24.41 40.18
N LYS A 18 30.79 -25.49 40.85
CA LYS A 18 29.91 -26.54 41.39
C LYS A 18 28.93 -25.99 42.43
N SER A 19 27.73 -25.63 42.01
CA SER A 19 26.52 -25.63 42.85
C SER A 19 25.38 -26.28 42.07
N SER A 20 24.96 -27.44 42.53
CA SER A 20 24.13 -28.41 41.83
C SER A 20 22.67 -27.95 41.70
N HIS A 21 22.34 -27.10 40.74
CA HIS A 21 21.00 -26.98 40.15
C HIS A 21 21.19 -26.83 38.63
N ALA A 22 21.51 -27.92 37.96
CA ALA A 22 21.57 -27.94 36.49
C ALA A 22 20.13 -27.73 35.96
N PHE A 23 19.81 -26.49 35.59
CA PHE A 23 18.55 -26.16 34.94
C PHE A 23 18.60 -26.75 33.53
N VAL A 24 18.16 -28.00 33.37
CA VAL A 24 18.00 -28.63 32.06
C VAL A 24 16.82 -27.94 31.38
N ILE A 25 17.10 -26.91 30.58
CA ILE A 25 16.10 -26.31 29.71
C ILE A 25 15.72 -27.37 28.67
N SER A 26 14.47 -27.84 28.70
CA SER A 26 13.95 -28.74 27.67
C SER A 26 14.20 -28.15 26.27
N ILE A 27 14.53 -28.99 25.29
CA ILE A 27 14.71 -28.58 23.89
C ILE A 27 13.50 -27.78 23.40
N ASP A 28 12.29 -28.10 23.87
CA ASP A 28 11.07 -27.36 23.50
C ASP A 28 11.03 -25.98 24.15
N ALA A 29 11.48 -25.84 25.40
CA ALA A 29 11.61 -24.54 26.06
C ALA A 29 12.69 -23.67 25.39
N LEU A 30 13.79 -24.28 24.92
CA LEU A 30 14.81 -23.59 24.14
C LEU A 30 14.28 -23.15 22.77
N ARG A 31 13.58 -24.05 22.05
CA ARG A 31 12.91 -23.72 20.77
C ARG A 31 11.89 -22.60 20.93
N MET A 32 11.09 -22.62 22.00
CA MET A 32 10.14 -21.55 22.29
C MET A 32 10.84 -20.23 22.60
N ARG A 33 11.96 -20.24 23.34
CA ARG A 33 12.75 -19.03 23.60
C ARG A 33 13.36 -18.46 22.32
N ILE A 34 13.98 -19.30 21.49
CA ILE A 34 14.51 -18.91 20.18
C ILE A 34 13.39 -18.31 19.34
N LYS A 35 12.24 -19.00 19.26
CA LYS A 35 11.07 -18.52 18.54
C LYS A 35 10.57 -17.18 19.09
N ALA A 36 10.47 -17.00 20.40
CA ALA A 36 10.05 -15.73 21.00
C ALA A 36 11.05 -14.57 20.75
N SER A 37 12.31 -14.88 20.52
CA SER A 37 13.36 -13.90 20.18
C SER A 37 13.48 -13.59 18.69
N LEU A 38 12.86 -14.38 17.80
CA LEU A 38 12.91 -14.13 16.36
C LEU A 38 12.18 -12.81 16.04
N PRO A 39 12.72 -11.99 15.12
CA PRO A 39 12.00 -10.84 14.59
C PRO A 39 10.69 -11.27 13.89
N HIS A 40 9.81 -10.30 13.65
CA HIS A 40 8.58 -10.53 12.91
C HIS A 40 8.81 -10.26 11.41
N PRO A 41 8.28 -11.12 10.51
CA PRO A 41 8.38 -10.88 9.07
C PRO A 41 7.45 -9.73 8.66
N LEU A 42 7.74 -9.13 7.51
CA LEU A 42 7.18 -7.84 7.10
C LEU A 42 6.53 -7.95 5.71
N ILE A 43 5.34 -7.37 5.55
CA ILE A 43 4.76 -7.12 4.22
C ILE A 43 4.54 -5.63 4.06
N MET A 44 5.09 -5.07 2.98
CA MET A 44 4.97 -3.67 2.62
C MET A 44 3.81 -3.47 1.64
N ILE A 45 2.89 -2.57 1.98
CA ILE A 45 1.71 -2.24 1.17
C ILE A 45 1.86 -0.79 0.69
N PRO A 46 2.05 -0.57 -0.62
CA PRO A 46 2.34 0.75 -1.18
C PRO A 46 1.13 1.68 -1.18
N GLY A 47 1.39 2.96 -1.38
CA GLY A 47 0.36 3.99 -1.53
C GLY A 47 -0.03 4.22 -2.99
N ASP A 48 -0.76 5.29 -3.23
CA ASP A 48 -1.08 5.78 -4.57
C ASP A 48 0.22 6.06 -5.33
N GLY A 49 0.35 5.51 -6.54
CA GLY A 49 1.59 5.56 -7.32
C GLY A 49 2.77 4.75 -6.76
N GLY A 50 2.59 3.98 -5.70
CA GLY A 50 3.69 3.38 -4.92
C GLY A 50 4.23 2.04 -5.44
N SER A 51 3.93 1.65 -6.67
CA SER A 51 4.49 0.45 -7.30
C SER A 51 4.70 0.64 -8.79
N GLN A 52 5.62 -0.11 -9.39
CA GLN A 52 5.76 -0.14 -10.85
C GLN A 52 4.47 -0.60 -11.55
N ALA A 53 4.18 -0.02 -12.71
CA ALA A 53 3.11 -0.46 -13.60
C ALA A 53 3.63 -0.59 -15.04
N TYR A 54 3.08 -1.57 -15.76
CA TYR A 54 3.45 -1.91 -17.12
C TYR A 54 2.23 -1.85 -18.02
N ALA A 55 2.40 -1.26 -19.20
CA ALA A 55 1.40 -1.23 -20.26
C ALA A 55 1.76 -2.22 -21.37
N GLN A 56 0.75 -2.77 -22.02
CA GLN A 56 0.87 -3.56 -23.24
C GLN A 56 -0.17 -3.08 -24.24
N PHE A 57 0.22 -2.84 -25.49
CA PHE A 57 -0.70 -2.34 -26.51
C PHE A 57 -1.76 -3.38 -26.86
N LYS A 58 -3.00 -2.94 -27.09
CA LYS A 58 -4.13 -3.79 -27.48
C LYS A 58 -4.35 -3.86 -29.00
N ASP A 59 -3.88 -2.88 -29.76
CA ASP A 59 -4.05 -2.77 -31.21
C ASP A 59 -3.03 -3.61 -32.01
N HIS A 60 -1.91 -4.00 -31.40
CA HIS A 60 -0.91 -4.88 -32.00
C HIS A 60 -0.17 -5.70 -30.95
N LYS A 61 0.45 -6.80 -31.39
CA LYS A 61 1.30 -7.62 -30.51
C LYS A 61 2.53 -6.81 -30.08
N SER A 62 2.67 -6.62 -28.77
CA SER A 62 3.77 -5.89 -28.16
C SER A 62 4.23 -6.57 -26.87
N ASP A 63 5.49 -6.36 -26.50
CA ASP A 63 5.97 -6.75 -25.17
C ASP A 63 5.55 -5.69 -24.14
N PRO A 64 5.25 -6.08 -22.89
CA PRO A 64 4.96 -5.12 -21.83
C PRO A 64 6.12 -4.13 -21.63
N PHE A 65 5.79 -2.85 -21.54
CA PHE A 65 6.75 -1.77 -21.26
C PHE A 65 6.32 -1.02 -20.00
N GLN A 66 7.30 -0.53 -19.24
CA GLN A 66 7.00 0.21 -18.03
C GLN A 66 6.34 1.54 -18.38
N ILE A 67 5.16 1.80 -17.80
CA ILE A 67 4.40 3.04 -17.96
C ILE A 67 4.46 3.91 -16.69
N TRP A 68 4.71 3.30 -15.53
CA TRP A 68 4.81 3.99 -14.25
C TRP A 68 5.91 3.39 -13.34
N ILE A 69 6.81 4.16 -12.74
CA ILE A 69 7.25 5.48 -13.23
C ILE A 69 8.28 5.23 -14.32
N ASP A 70 8.07 5.87 -15.47
CA ASP A 70 9.10 6.02 -16.48
C ASP A 70 9.27 7.50 -16.78
N LEU A 71 10.43 8.04 -16.41
CA LEU A 71 10.74 9.47 -16.50
C LEU A 71 10.69 10.01 -17.94
N ARG A 72 10.71 9.14 -18.96
CA ARG A 72 10.51 9.55 -20.37
C ARG A 72 9.12 10.13 -20.60
N TYR A 73 8.11 9.70 -19.85
CA TYR A 73 6.74 10.23 -19.98
C TYR A 73 6.57 11.65 -19.42
N ILE A 74 7.59 12.20 -18.75
CA ILE A 74 7.62 13.60 -18.34
C ILE A 74 7.52 14.55 -19.55
N ILE A 75 8.14 14.18 -20.67
CA ILE A 75 8.12 15.00 -21.91
C ILE A 75 6.95 14.67 -22.85
N THR A 76 6.20 13.59 -22.58
CA THR A 76 5.01 13.18 -23.36
C THR A 76 3.82 12.88 -22.45
N PRO A 77 3.32 13.88 -21.69
CA PRO A 77 2.28 13.67 -20.68
C PRO A 77 0.95 13.20 -21.29
N ARG A 78 0.61 13.68 -22.49
CA ARG A 78 -0.62 13.25 -23.20
C ARG A 78 -0.59 11.76 -23.54
N THR A 79 0.54 11.27 -24.04
CA THR A 79 0.75 9.85 -24.36
C THR A 79 0.61 8.97 -23.12
N PHE A 80 1.17 9.40 -21.99
CA PHE A 80 0.97 8.70 -20.72
C PHE A 80 -0.51 8.65 -20.32
N CYS A 81 -1.20 9.79 -20.33
CA CYS A 81 -2.62 9.85 -19.97
C CYS A 81 -3.47 8.96 -20.87
N ASP A 82 -3.17 8.94 -22.17
CA ASP A 82 -3.87 8.13 -23.17
C ASP A 82 -3.79 6.63 -22.88
N TYR A 83 -2.64 6.13 -22.43
CA TYR A 83 -2.49 4.71 -22.12
C TYR A 83 -2.94 4.35 -20.70
N PHE A 84 -2.73 5.24 -19.73
CA PHE A 84 -2.86 4.89 -18.32
C PHE A 84 -4.27 5.13 -17.74
N LYS A 85 -5.07 6.02 -18.36
CA LYS A 85 -6.42 6.34 -17.87
C LYS A 85 -7.36 5.15 -17.91
N LEU A 86 -8.24 5.09 -16.91
CA LEU A 86 -9.35 4.16 -16.89
C LEU A 86 -10.54 4.75 -17.64
N VAL A 87 -11.43 3.87 -18.08
CA VAL A 87 -12.74 4.21 -18.63
C VAL A 87 -13.80 3.60 -17.72
N TYR A 88 -14.76 4.42 -17.29
CA TYR A 88 -15.87 3.93 -16.49
C TYR A 88 -16.96 3.32 -17.38
N ASN A 89 -17.30 2.07 -17.09
CA ASN A 89 -18.36 1.34 -17.78
C ASN A 89 -19.67 1.45 -16.99
N ASN A 90 -20.63 2.19 -17.54
CA ASN A 90 -21.93 2.43 -16.89
C ASN A 90 -22.79 1.17 -16.73
N GLU A 91 -22.59 0.15 -17.58
CA GLU A 91 -23.35 -1.11 -17.51
C GLU A 91 -22.82 -1.99 -16.38
N THR A 92 -21.50 -2.18 -16.33
CA THR A 92 -20.86 -3.02 -15.30
C THR A 92 -20.67 -2.28 -13.98
N ARG A 93 -20.81 -0.94 -13.97
CA ARG A 93 -20.52 -0.04 -12.85
C ARG A 93 -19.07 -0.19 -12.35
N ARG A 94 -18.14 -0.41 -13.29
CA ARG A 94 -16.73 -0.67 -13.01
C ARG A 94 -15.81 0.14 -13.92
N SER A 95 -14.62 0.41 -13.42
CA SER A 95 -13.55 1.03 -14.20
C SER A 95 -12.68 -0.02 -14.87
N GLU A 96 -12.42 0.18 -16.15
CA GLU A 96 -11.70 -0.74 -17.03
C GLU A 96 -10.53 -0.02 -17.70
N ASP A 97 -9.51 -0.78 -18.11
CA ASP A 97 -8.46 -0.23 -18.96
C ASP A 97 -9.05 0.24 -20.29
N ASN A 98 -8.54 1.36 -20.82
CA ASN A 98 -8.95 1.87 -22.13
C ASN A 98 -8.63 0.91 -23.29
N ASP A 99 -9.08 1.26 -24.49
CA ASP A 99 -8.90 0.49 -25.72
C ASP A 99 -7.45 0.47 -26.24
N LYS A 100 -6.57 1.35 -25.77
CA LYS A 100 -5.20 1.49 -26.26
C LYS A 100 -4.22 0.51 -25.59
N ALA A 101 -4.37 0.28 -24.29
CA ALA A 101 -3.44 -0.57 -23.54
C ALA A 101 -4.12 -1.37 -22.42
N SER A 102 -3.57 -2.55 -22.11
CA SER A 102 -3.81 -3.24 -20.83
C SER A 102 -2.72 -2.87 -19.84
N ILE A 103 -3.10 -2.65 -18.58
CA ILE A 103 -2.17 -2.23 -17.52
C ILE A 103 -2.02 -3.37 -16.50
N SER A 104 -0.79 -3.60 -16.06
CA SER A 104 -0.45 -4.64 -15.10
C SER A 104 0.50 -4.14 -14.01
N PHE A 105 0.41 -4.75 -12.84
CA PHE A 105 1.17 -4.42 -11.63
C PHE A 105 1.91 -5.68 -11.15
N PRO A 106 3.07 -6.00 -11.73
CA PRO A 106 3.79 -7.25 -11.47
C PRO A 106 4.48 -7.28 -10.10
N GLY A 107 5.07 -8.44 -9.77
CA GLY A 107 5.91 -8.63 -8.59
C GLY A 107 5.12 -8.79 -7.28
N TRP A 108 3.94 -9.42 -7.33
CA TRP A 108 3.18 -9.75 -6.12
C TRP A 108 4.00 -10.64 -5.18
N GLY A 109 4.24 -10.16 -3.95
CA GLY A 109 5.08 -10.82 -2.96
C GLY A 109 6.56 -10.46 -3.08
N GLU A 110 6.99 -9.80 -4.15
CA GLU A 110 8.37 -9.36 -4.34
C GLU A 110 8.56 -7.91 -3.88
N THR A 111 9.78 -7.53 -3.50
CA THR A 111 10.06 -6.16 -3.01
C THR A 111 10.42 -5.19 -4.13
N TRP A 112 11.01 -5.67 -5.23
CA TRP A 112 11.49 -4.80 -6.31
C TRP A 112 10.44 -3.82 -6.88
N PRO A 113 9.14 -4.17 -7.09
CA PRO A 113 8.22 -3.23 -7.73
C PRO A 113 7.82 -2.09 -6.79
N VAL A 114 8.05 -2.24 -5.48
CA VAL A 114 7.73 -1.24 -4.46
C VAL A 114 8.99 -0.61 -3.84
N ASP A 115 10.17 -1.21 -4.03
CA ASP A 115 11.44 -0.65 -3.60
C ASP A 115 11.83 0.55 -4.45
N ASN A 116 11.77 0.40 -5.78
CA ASN A 116 12.07 1.45 -6.73
C ASN A 116 11.00 1.49 -7.83
N LEU A 117 10.50 2.68 -8.13
CA LEU A 117 9.40 2.90 -9.06
C LEU A 117 9.85 2.93 -10.53
N ASP A 118 11.15 2.86 -10.82
CA ASP A 118 11.72 2.78 -12.16
C ASP A 118 12.48 1.45 -12.32
N SER A 119 12.25 0.74 -13.43
CA SER A 119 13.00 -0.47 -13.80
C SER A 119 14.46 -0.18 -14.12
N ARG A 120 14.83 1.09 -14.28
CA ARG A 120 16.20 1.62 -14.29
C ARG A 120 16.40 2.43 -13.00
N PRO A 121 16.74 1.77 -11.88
CA PRO A 121 16.66 2.40 -10.57
C PRO A 121 17.52 3.65 -10.43
N HIS A 122 16.92 4.73 -9.94
CA HIS A 122 17.60 5.99 -9.59
C HIS A 122 17.21 6.42 -8.17
N THR A 123 17.99 7.35 -7.60
CA THR A 123 17.76 7.83 -6.22
C THR A 123 16.42 8.54 -6.04
N VAL A 124 15.93 9.21 -7.09
CA VAL A 124 14.66 9.96 -7.07
C VAL A 124 13.42 9.08 -7.22
N THR A 125 13.59 7.84 -7.66
CA THR A 125 12.51 6.86 -7.85
C THR A 125 12.49 5.80 -6.75
N LYS A 126 13.34 5.95 -5.73
CA LYS A 126 13.28 5.15 -4.51
C LYS A 126 11.96 5.39 -3.79
N TYR A 127 11.35 4.30 -3.33
CA TYR A 127 10.16 4.34 -2.51
C TYR A 127 10.36 3.53 -1.22
N PHE A 128 10.23 2.21 -1.23
CA PHE A 128 10.56 1.38 -0.05
C PHE A 128 12.01 0.91 0.03
N GLN A 129 12.85 1.19 -0.98
CA GLN A 129 14.20 0.61 -1.07
C GLN A 129 15.03 0.82 0.21
N ASP A 130 14.99 2.01 0.81
CA ASP A 130 15.77 2.29 2.02
C ASP A 130 15.23 1.54 3.25
N VAL A 131 13.91 1.28 3.31
CA VAL A 131 13.30 0.40 4.32
C VAL A 131 13.79 -1.03 4.13
N THR A 132 13.71 -1.56 2.90
CA THR A 132 14.17 -2.91 2.59
C THR A 132 15.66 -3.09 2.92
N ASN A 133 16.50 -2.12 2.56
CA ASN A 133 17.93 -2.14 2.89
C ASN A 133 18.19 -2.13 4.40
N ALA A 134 17.44 -1.32 5.16
CA ALA A 134 17.59 -1.26 6.61
C ALA A 134 17.21 -2.58 7.29
N PHE A 135 16.14 -3.24 6.83
CA PHE A 135 15.71 -4.54 7.38
C PHE A 135 16.66 -5.67 7.00
N THR A 136 17.08 -5.73 5.74
CA THR A 136 17.96 -6.80 5.20
C THR A 136 19.39 -6.75 5.73
N ALA A 137 19.79 -5.67 6.44
CA ALA A 137 21.00 -5.67 7.25
C ALA A 137 20.99 -6.75 8.36
N ASN A 138 19.80 -7.22 8.78
CA ASN A 138 19.64 -8.38 9.64
C ASN A 138 19.33 -9.62 8.79
N PRO A 139 20.09 -10.74 8.94
CA PRO A 139 19.96 -11.94 8.11
C PRO A 139 18.61 -12.66 8.23
N TYR A 140 17.79 -12.33 9.22
CA TYR A 140 16.41 -12.80 9.30
C TYR A 140 15.56 -12.29 8.12
N TYR A 141 15.81 -11.06 7.66
CA TYR A 141 15.04 -10.43 6.59
C TYR A 141 15.66 -10.75 5.24
N VAL A 142 14.98 -11.61 4.50
CA VAL A 142 15.34 -12.06 3.16
C VAL A 142 14.26 -11.56 2.22
N SER A 143 14.65 -10.71 1.25
CA SER A 143 13.74 -10.17 0.24
C SER A 143 12.99 -11.28 -0.48
N ASN A 144 11.72 -11.02 -0.76
CA ASN A 144 10.79 -11.96 -1.41
C ASN A 144 10.52 -13.22 -0.55
N PHE A 145 10.96 -13.27 0.71
CA PHE A 145 10.74 -14.43 1.59
C PHE A 145 10.15 -14.04 2.96
N THR A 146 10.89 -13.27 3.77
CA THR A 146 10.44 -12.76 5.09
C THR A 146 10.19 -11.26 5.10
N ILE A 147 10.65 -10.54 4.07
CA ILE A 147 10.17 -9.21 3.71
C ILE A 147 9.59 -9.25 2.29
N ARG A 148 8.33 -8.84 2.13
CA ARG A 148 7.55 -8.97 0.89
C ARG A 148 6.90 -7.65 0.52
N GLY A 149 6.64 -7.42 -0.77
CA GLY A 149 5.81 -6.32 -1.26
C GLY A 149 4.43 -6.81 -1.71
N ALA A 150 3.42 -5.96 -1.60
CA ALA A 150 2.07 -6.21 -2.10
C ALA A 150 1.63 -5.12 -3.08
N PRO A 151 2.23 -5.04 -4.29
CA PRO A 151 1.80 -4.11 -5.33
C PRO A 151 0.36 -4.40 -5.78
N PHE A 152 -0.40 -3.37 -6.15
CA PHE A 152 -1.77 -3.47 -6.61
C PHE A 152 -2.08 -2.38 -7.62
N ASP A 153 -3.23 -2.48 -8.30
CA ASP A 153 -3.70 -1.40 -9.17
C ASP A 153 -4.16 -0.21 -8.32
N PHE A 154 -3.22 0.71 -8.07
CA PHE A 154 -3.44 1.90 -7.27
C PHE A 154 -4.38 2.93 -7.92
N ARG A 155 -4.74 2.76 -9.20
CA ARG A 155 -5.77 3.59 -9.86
C ARG A 155 -7.16 3.26 -9.33
N LYS A 156 -7.35 2.02 -8.86
CA LYS A 156 -8.65 1.48 -8.42
C LYS A 156 -8.81 1.60 -6.91
N ALA A 157 -10.05 1.56 -6.46
CA ALA A 157 -10.40 1.43 -5.03
C ALA A 157 -10.57 -0.06 -4.65
N PRO A 158 -10.69 -0.40 -3.35
CA PRO A 158 -10.74 -1.81 -2.91
C PRO A 158 -11.89 -2.62 -3.50
N ASN A 159 -13.04 -2.00 -3.77
CA ASN A 159 -14.21 -2.64 -4.40
C ASN A 159 -13.93 -3.15 -5.83
N GLU A 160 -12.94 -2.59 -6.52
CA GLU A 160 -12.55 -3.01 -7.87
C GLU A 160 -11.22 -3.78 -7.92
N ASN A 161 -10.55 -3.95 -6.78
CA ASN A 161 -9.37 -4.82 -6.59
C ASN A 161 -9.79 -6.10 -5.85
N GLU A 162 -10.74 -6.85 -6.40
CA GLU A 162 -11.38 -8.00 -5.75
C GLU A 162 -10.38 -9.12 -5.39
N ASP A 163 -9.28 -9.24 -6.16
CA ASP A 163 -8.24 -10.24 -5.94
C ASP A 163 -7.26 -9.85 -4.82
N PHE A 164 -7.23 -8.59 -4.38
CA PHE A 164 -6.30 -8.10 -3.36
C PHE A 164 -6.49 -8.85 -2.03
N ASN A 165 -7.71 -8.91 -1.51
CA ASN A 165 -7.99 -9.56 -0.22
C ASN A 165 -7.62 -11.06 -0.18
N PRO A 166 -8.04 -11.90 -1.15
CA PRO A 166 -7.63 -13.30 -1.16
C PRO A 166 -6.12 -13.47 -1.37
N LYS A 167 -5.48 -12.69 -2.26
CA LYS A 167 -4.02 -12.76 -2.46
C LYS A 167 -3.24 -12.30 -1.23
N MET A 168 -3.70 -11.26 -0.55
CA MET A 168 -3.09 -10.72 0.67
C MET A 168 -3.18 -11.73 1.81
N LYS A 169 -4.32 -12.43 1.95
CA LYS A 169 -4.48 -13.51 2.93
C LYS A 169 -3.44 -14.62 2.72
N LEU A 170 -3.30 -15.09 1.49
CA LEU A 170 -2.32 -16.12 1.14
C LEU A 170 -0.87 -15.63 1.36
N LEU A 171 -0.58 -14.38 1.00
CA LEU A 171 0.74 -13.78 1.20
C LEU A 171 1.09 -13.70 2.69
N VAL A 172 0.15 -13.32 3.56
CA VAL A 172 0.35 -13.32 5.02
C VAL A 172 0.62 -14.73 5.53
N GLU A 173 -0.16 -15.73 5.12
CA GLU A 173 -0.01 -17.10 5.58
C GLU A 173 1.31 -17.75 5.11
N GLU A 174 1.77 -17.42 3.90
CA GLU A 174 3.08 -17.79 3.38
C GLU A 174 4.21 -17.10 4.17
N THR A 175 4.12 -15.78 4.32
CA THR A 175 5.12 -14.97 5.03
C THR A 175 5.25 -15.39 6.51
N PHE A 176 4.13 -15.75 7.15
CA PHE A 176 4.11 -16.31 8.50
C PHE A 176 4.92 -17.61 8.59
N ARG A 177 4.73 -18.54 7.62
CA ARG A 177 5.46 -19.81 7.58
C ARG A 177 6.94 -19.58 7.31
N ASN A 178 7.26 -18.73 6.33
CA ASN A 178 8.64 -18.36 5.97
C ASN A 178 9.38 -17.73 7.15
N GLY A 179 8.68 -16.89 7.93
CA GLY A 179 9.21 -16.24 9.13
C GLY A 179 9.32 -17.12 10.39
N GLY A 180 9.22 -18.46 10.26
CA GLY A 180 9.31 -19.37 11.39
C GLY A 180 8.06 -19.38 12.29
N ASN A 181 6.88 -19.21 11.68
CA ASN A 181 5.59 -19.08 12.37
C ASN A 181 5.54 -17.89 13.33
N GLN A 182 6.20 -16.80 12.94
CA GLN A 182 6.08 -15.50 13.59
C GLN A 182 4.96 -14.70 12.93
N ARG A 183 4.16 -14.03 13.78
CA ARG A 183 3.09 -13.15 13.31
C ARG A 183 3.66 -12.02 12.46
N VAL A 184 2.99 -11.71 11.35
CA VAL A 184 3.43 -10.77 10.31
C VAL A 184 3.10 -9.34 10.70
N VAL A 185 4.04 -8.42 10.46
CA VAL A 185 3.81 -6.98 10.51
C VAL A 185 3.40 -6.50 9.12
N LEU A 186 2.30 -5.76 9.04
CA LEU A 186 1.91 -5.05 7.83
C LEU A 186 2.42 -3.61 7.93
N LEU A 187 3.35 -3.20 7.06
CA LEU A 187 3.76 -1.81 6.92
C LEU A 187 3.04 -1.22 5.72
N ALA A 188 2.08 -0.36 5.99
CA ALA A 188 1.25 0.23 4.97
C ALA A 188 1.51 1.74 4.89
N HIS A 189 1.72 2.27 3.68
CA HIS A 189 1.96 3.70 3.48
C HIS A 189 0.82 4.35 2.70
N SER A 190 0.39 5.55 3.13
CA SER A 190 -0.61 6.36 2.41
C SER A 190 -1.87 5.54 2.08
N LEU A 191 -2.34 5.53 0.83
CA LEU A 191 -3.48 4.71 0.34
C LEU A 191 -3.39 3.23 0.76
N GLY A 192 -2.18 2.67 0.83
CA GLY A 192 -1.95 1.29 1.27
C GLY A 192 -2.47 1.04 2.68
N THR A 193 -2.54 2.06 3.53
CA THR A 193 -3.15 1.95 4.87
C THR A 193 -4.63 1.65 4.79
N LEU A 194 -5.35 2.30 3.86
CA LEU A 194 -6.78 2.07 3.66
C LEU A 194 -7.03 0.67 3.09
N TYR A 195 -6.17 0.20 2.18
CA TYR A 195 -6.18 -1.18 1.68
C TYR A 195 -5.92 -2.19 2.79
N ALA A 196 -4.91 -1.96 3.63
CA ALA A 196 -4.61 -2.81 4.77
C ALA A 196 -5.79 -2.86 5.76
N LEU A 197 -6.44 -1.72 6.01
CA LEU A 197 -7.60 -1.66 6.88
C LEU A 197 -8.82 -2.36 6.28
N ASN A 198 -9.12 -2.16 4.98
CA ASN A 198 -10.16 -2.91 4.27
C ASN A 198 -9.90 -4.43 4.37
N PHE A 199 -8.67 -4.86 4.10
CA PHE A 199 -8.28 -6.27 4.21
C PHE A 199 -8.52 -6.82 5.62
N LEU A 200 -8.03 -6.15 6.66
CA LEU A 200 -8.16 -6.58 8.05
C LEU A 200 -9.61 -6.56 8.55
N ASN A 201 -10.45 -5.64 8.06
CA ASN A 201 -11.88 -5.62 8.36
C ASN A 201 -12.60 -6.84 7.75
N ASN A 202 -12.10 -7.38 6.65
CA ASN A 202 -12.60 -8.59 6.00
C ASN A 202 -12.01 -9.90 6.55
N GLN A 203 -11.18 -9.86 7.61
CA GLN A 203 -10.66 -11.06 8.28
C GLN A 203 -11.30 -11.29 9.65
N THR A 204 -11.49 -12.56 10.00
CA THR A 204 -11.99 -12.94 11.33
C THR A 204 -10.99 -12.56 12.43
N THR A 205 -11.49 -12.32 13.63
CA THR A 205 -10.66 -12.03 14.81
C THR A 205 -9.64 -13.15 15.08
N SER A 206 -10.06 -14.41 14.97
CA SER A 206 -9.18 -15.57 15.18
C SER A 206 -8.04 -15.63 14.14
N TRP A 207 -8.33 -15.30 12.88
CA TRP A 207 -7.30 -15.22 11.84
C TRP A 207 -6.30 -14.09 12.14
N LYS A 208 -6.79 -12.91 12.49
CA LYS A 208 -5.93 -11.76 12.85
C LYS A 208 -5.05 -12.06 14.05
N GLN A 209 -5.60 -12.65 15.10
CA GLN A 209 -4.83 -13.05 16.29
C GLN A 209 -3.74 -14.08 15.98
N ARG A 210 -4.01 -15.01 15.05
CA ARG A 210 -3.07 -16.04 14.64
C ARG A 210 -1.94 -15.51 13.77
N TYR A 211 -2.24 -14.62 12.82
CA TYR A 211 -1.29 -14.28 11.76
C TYR A 211 -0.72 -12.87 11.83
N ILE A 212 -1.42 -11.90 12.42
CA ILE A 212 -1.04 -10.49 12.40
C ILE A 212 -0.42 -10.09 13.75
N LYS A 213 0.76 -9.48 13.69
CA LYS A 213 1.44 -8.89 14.83
C LYS A 213 0.98 -7.46 15.04
N ALA A 214 1.06 -6.66 13.98
CA ALA A 214 0.74 -5.24 13.99
C ALA A 214 0.44 -4.75 12.57
N LEU A 215 -0.34 -3.67 12.48
CA LEU A 215 -0.39 -2.78 11.33
C LEU A 215 0.37 -1.50 11.69
N VAL A 216 1.45 -1.22 10.97
CA VAL A 216 2.17 0.04 11.03
C VAL A 216 1.66 0.90 9.88
N ALA A 217 0.83 1.90 10.21
CA ALA A 217 0.27 2.85 9.26
C ALA A 217 1.18 4.08 9.15
N ALA A 218 1.94 4.18 8.07
CA ALA A 218 2.78 5.32 7.77
C ALA A 218 1.98 6.34 6.93
N SER A 219 1.70 7.52 7.49
CA SER A 219 0.98 8.59 6.79
C SER A 219 -0.37 8.16 6.19
N GLY A 220 -1.11 7.30 6.91
CA GLY A 220 -2.39 6.76 6.45
C GLY A 220 -3.51 7.80 6.47
N PRO A 221 -4.17 8.11 5.34
CA PRO A 221 -5.25 9.08 5.27
C PRO A 221 -6.58 8.46 5.73
N LEU A 222 -6.66 8.06 7.01
CA LEU A 222 -7.82 7.35 7.56
C LEU A 222 -9.14 8.13 7.40
N GLY A 223 -9.08 9.46 7.50
CA GLY A 223 -10.23 10.34 7.26
C GLY A 223 -10.33 10.87 5.83
N GLY A 224 -9.53 10.36 4.89
CA GLY A 224 -9.32 10.97 3.58
C GLY A 224 -8.31 12.12 3.59
N SER A 225 -8.14 12.78 2.45
CA SER A 225 -7.11 13.79 2.21
C SER A 225 -7.63 14.94 1.36
N VAL A 226 -7.47 16.17 1.84
CA VAL A 226 -7.79 17.40 1.08
C VAL A 226 -6.99 17.51 -0.23
N LYS A 227 -5.84 16.83 -0.33
CA LYS A 227 -5.08 16.78 -1.58
C LYS A 227 -5.86 16.12 -2.71
N ALA A 228 -6.74 15.16 -2.42
CA ALA A 228 -7.60 14.55 -3.43
C ALA A 228 -8.52 15.60 -4.07
N LEU A 229 -9.06 16.54 -3.29
CA LEU A 229 -9.86 17.66 -3.83
C LEU A 229 -9.06 18.58 -4.74
N LYS A 230 -7.83 18.94 -4.35
CA LYS A 230 -6.91 19.71 -5.20
C LYS A 230 -6.65 18.99 -6.52
N ILE A 231 -6.35 17.69 -6.48
CA ILE A 231 -6.13 16.85 -7.67
C ILE A 231 -7.38 16.90 -8.58
N GLN A 232 -8.57 16.72 -8.02
CA GLN A 232 -9.81 16.76 -8.79
C GLN A 232 -10.07 18.14 -9.43
N ALA A 233 -9.77 19.24 -8.73
CA ALA A 233 -9.98 20.59 -9.23
C ALA A 233 -8.92 21.02 -10.28
N SER A 234 -7.63 20.99 -9.93
CA SER A 234 -6.56 21.59 -10.71
C SER A 234 -5.57 20.59 -11.32
N GLY A 235 -5.73 19.30 -11.00
CA GLY A 235 -4.70 18.29 -11.24
C GLY A 235 -3.51 18.41 -10.28
N ASP A 236 -2.61 17.45 -10.38
CA ASP A 236 -1.30 17.46 -9.73
C ASP A 236 -0.23 17.00 -10.73
N ASN A 237 0.94 17.61 -10.68
CA ASN A 237 2.02 17.34 -11.62
C ASN A 237 3.02 16.28 -11.09
N PHE A 238 2.67 15.55 -10.04
CA PHE A 238 3.52 14.52 -9.44
C PHE A 238 4.89 15.05 -8.96
N GLY A 239 4.97 16.35 -8.66
CA GLY A 239 6.23 17.00 -8.27
C GLY A 239 7.15 17.38 -9.44
N ILE A 240 6.70 17.23 -10.69
CA ILE A 240 7.43 17.62 -11.89
C ILE A 240 7.35 19.14 -12.07
N TYR A 241 8.46 19.85 -11.79
CA TYR A 241 8.51 21.32 -11.72
C TYR A 241 7.91 22.06 -12.92
N PHE A 242 8.15 21.58 -14.16
CA PHE A 242 7.61 22.20 -15.38
C PHE A 242 6.36 21.51 -15.93
N GLY A 243 5.80 20.53 -15.23
CA GLY A 243 4.58 19.84 -15.65
C GLY A 243 3.35 20.68 -15.35
N ASN A 244 2.55 21.00 -16.38
CA ASN A 244 1.25 21.61 -16.16
C ASN A 244 0.32 20.56 -15.51
N PRO A 245 -0.21 20.80 -14.30
CA PRO A 245 -1.03 19.82 -13.59
C PRO A 245 -2.31 19.45 -14.36
N LEU A 246 -2.83 20.35 -15.19
CA LEU A 246 -4.01 20.10 -16.01
C LEU A 246 -3.79 19.01 -17.07
N TRP A 247 -2.55 18.74 -17.48
CA TRP A 247 -2.25 17.65 -18.40
C TRP A 247 -2.55 16.28 -17.79
N TYR A 248 -2.40 16.14 -16.48
CA TYR A 248 -2.59 14.87 -15.76
C TYR A 248 -3.98 14.77 -15.13
N ARG A 249 -4.74 15.86 -15.08
CA ARG A 249 -6.05 15.89 -14.40
C ARG A 249 -7.04 14.89 -14.98
N GLU A 250 -7.00 14.63 -16.29
CA GLU A 250 -7.88 13.64 -16.92
C GLU A 250 -7.58 12.22 -16.43
N VAL A 251 -6.30 11.81 -16.47
CA VAL A 251 -5.91 10.48 -15.97
C VAL A 251 -6.15 10.35 -14.47
N GLN A 252 -5.92 11.42 -13.69
CA GLN A 252 -6.22 11.44 -12.26
C GLN A 252 -7.72 11.31 -11.99
N ARG A 253 -8.58 12.11 -12.64
CA ARG A 253 -10.03 12.00 -12.54
C ARG A 253 -10.55 10.60 -12.85
N SER A 254 -9.89 9.88 -13.76
CA SER A 254 -10.28 8.50 -14.09
C SER A 254 -10.02 7.46 -12.99
N MET A 255 -9.31 7.78 -11.90
CA MET A 255 -8.91 6.82 -10.87
C MET A 255 -9.92 6.77 -9.70
N PRO A 256 -10.70 5.69 -9.52
CA PRO A 256 -11.58 5.55 -8.35
C PRO A 256 -10.87 5.62 -7.00
N SER A 257 -9.56 5.35 -6.95
CA SER A 257 -8.76 5.51 -5.74
C SER A 257 -8.77 6.95 -5.21
N LEU A 258 -8.89 7.97 -6.08
CA LEU A 258 -8.95 9.36 -5.67
C LEU A 258 -10.31 9.72 -5.07
N ALA A 259 -11.41 9.16 -5.60
CA ALA A 259 -12.73 9.26 -4.99
C ALA A 259 -12.73 8.64 -3.57
N PHE A 260 -12.04 7.51 -3.42
CA PHE A 260 -11.88 6.81 -2.15
C PHE A 260 -11.00 7.58 -1.14
N LEU A 261 -10.13 8.46 -1.61
CA LEU A 261 -9.26 9.30 -0.79
C LEU A 261 -9.89 10.66 -0.43
N LEU A 262 -11.09 10.98 -0.91
CA LEU A 262 -11.76 12.22 -0.53
C LEU A 262 -12.04 12.24 0.98
N PRO A 263 -11.96 13.41 1.64
CA PRO A 263 -12.31 13.53 3.05
C PRO A 263 -13.69 12.96 3.39
N ASP A 264 -13.79 12.28 4.52
CA ASP A 264 -15.03 11.65 5.02
C ASP A 264 -15.82 12.62 5.91
N PRO A 265 -17.02 13.06 5.50
CA PRO A 265 -17.86 13.98 6.27
C PRO A 265 -18.29 13.46 7.64
N ARG A 266 -18.10 12.16 7.93
CA ARG A 266 -18.35 11.59 9.27
C ARG A 266 -17.21 11.85 10.26
N ILE A 267 -16.05 12.29 9.76
CA ILE A 267 -14.79 12.46 10.51
C ILE A 267 -14.40 13.93 10.59
N TRP A 268 -14.58 14.66 9.49
CA TRP A 268 -14.22 16.06 9.38
C TRP A 268 -15.32 16.96 9.99
N PRO A 269 -14.95 18.07 10.65
CA PRO A 269 -15.92 19.04 11.17
C PRO A 269 -16.78 19.67 10.06
N ASP A 270 -18.05 19.88 10.37
CA ASP A 270 -19.02 20.45 9.43
C ASP A 270 -18.64 21.85 8.93
N ASP A 271 -17.91 22.63 9.73
CA ASP A 271 -17.52 24.02 9.44
C ASP A 271 -16.07 24.16 8.92
N GLU A 272 -15.34 23.06 8.73
CA GLU A 272 -13.98 23.11 8.22
C GLU A 272 -13.96 23.41 6.71
N ILE A 273 -13.46 24.59 6.36
CA ILE A 273 -13.27 25.02 4.98
C ILE A 273 -12.04 24.31 4.40
N VAL A 274 -12.27 23.43 3.43
CA VAL A 274 -11.21 22.65 2.76
C VAL A 274 -10.79 23.24 1.42
N ILE A 275 -11.64 24.08 0.81
CA ILE A 275 -11.31 24.82 -0.42
C ILE A 275 -11.81 26.25 -0.27
N PHE A 276 -10.91 27.20 -0.51
CA PHE A 276 -11.18 28.64 -0.49
C PHE A 276 -11.00 29.22 -1.90
N THR A 277 -11.95 30.03 -2.34
CA THR A 277 -11.88 30.79 -3.60
C THR A 277 -12.30 32.25 -3.37
N PRO A 278 -12.02 33.18 -4.29
CA PRO A 278 -12.42 34.58 -4.11
C PRO A 278 -13.93 34.83 -3.92
N THR A 279 -14.78 33.92 -4.42
CA THR A 279 -16.24 34.10 -4.42
C THR A 279 -16.99 33.04 -3.61
N LYS A 280 -16.32 31.96 -3.18
CA LYS A 280 -16.98 30.80 -2.57
C LYS A 280 -16.02 29.92 -1.78
N ASN A 281 -16.51 29.34 -0.70
CA ASN A 281 -15.81 28.37 0.12
C ASN A 281 -16.54 27.03 0.06
N TYR A 282 -15.79 25.93 0.17
CA TYR A 282 -16.35 24.58 0.21
C TYR A 282 -15.83 23.85 1.45
N THR A 283 -16.75 23.17 2.13
CA THR A 283 -16.50 22.18 3.18
C THR A 283 -16.57 20.77 2.58
N VAL A 284 -16.33 19.76 3.41
CA VAL A 284 -16.52 18.35 3.02
C VAL A 284 -17.99 17.97 2.79
N HIS A 285 -18.94 18.81 3.22
CA HIS A 285 -20.37 18.59 3.01
C HIS A 285 -20.86 19.19 1.68
N ASP A 286 -20.04 20.01 1.02
CA ASP A 286 -20.38 20.72 -0.21
C ASP A 286 -19.95 19.97 -1.48
N TYR A 287 -19.61 18.67 -1.39
CA TYR A 287 -19.08 17.92 -2.54
C TYR A 287 -19.97 17.96 -3.76
N LYS A 288 -21.30 17.89 -3.58
CA LYS A 288 -22.21 18.00 -4.72
C LYS A 288 -21.91 19.29 -5.48
N GLU A 289 -21.99 20.42 -4.80
CA GLU A 289 -21.79 21.73 -5.39
C GLU A 289 -20.37 21.90 -5.96
N PHE A 290 -19.35 21.49 -5.21
CA PHE A 290 -17.95 21.51 -5.66
C PHE A 290 -17.74 20.75 -6.98
N PHE A 291 -18.26 19.51 -7.10
CA PHE A 291 -18.07 18.68 -8.29
C PHE A 291 -18.84 19.20 -9.51
N TYR A 292 -19.98 19.87 -9.31
CA TYR A 292 -20.64 20.60 -10.39
C TYR A 292 -19.81 21.81 -10.84
N ASP A 293 -19.28 22.60 -9.91
CA ASP A 293 -18.53 23.83 -10.21
C ASP A 293 -17.22 23.56 -10.95
N ILE A 294 -16.53 22.45 -10.68
CA ILE A 294 -15.31 22.05 -11.40
C ILE A 294 -15.57 21.26 -12.70
N GLY A 295 -16.84 21.13 -13.10
CA GLY A 295 -17.28 20.44 -14.30
C GLY A 295 -16.97 18.94 -14.27
N TYR A 296 -17.13 18.28 -13.12
CA TYR A 296 -16.90 16.84 -12.98
C TYR A 296 -17.86 16.16 -11.99
N PRO A 297 -19.18 16.17 -12.26
CA PRO A 297 -20.19 15.60 -11.36
C PRO A 297 -20.14 14.07 -11.26
N GLU A 298 -19.49 13.38 -12.20
CA GLU A 298 -19.34 11.91 -12.22
C GLU A 298 -18.59 11.37 -10.99
N GLU A 299 -17.71 12.17 -10.39
CA GLU A 299 -16.99 11.80 -9.17
C GLU A 299 -17.93 11.51 -7.99
N LEU A 300 -19.11 12.16 -7.94
CA LEU A 300 -20.12 11.88 -6.92
C LEU A 300 -20.61 10.43 -6.99
N HIS A 301 -20.72 9.90 -8.21
CA HIS A 301 -21.08 8.51 -8.41
C HIS A 301 -19.93 7.58 -8.00
N ALA A 302 -18.71 7.85 -8.45
CA ALA A 302 -17.52 7.08 -8.06
C ALA A 302 -17.37 7.01 -6.53
N ARG A 303 -17.55 8.15 -5.84
CA ARG A 303 -17.54 8.24 -4.38
C ARG A 303 -18.59 7.33 -3.74
N SER A 304 -19.82 7.33 -4.24
CA SER A 304 -20.91 6.52 -3.68
C SER A 304 -20.63 5.01 -3.74
N LEU A 305 -19.79 4.55 -4.68
CA LEU A 305 -19.42 3.13 -4.82
C LEU A 305 -18.35 2.68 -3.82
N VAL A 306 -17.57 3.62 -3.30
CA VAL A 306 -16.43 3.35 -2.41
C VAL A 306 -16.68 3.79 -0.97
N GLU A 307 -17.68 4.64 -0.76
CA GLU A 307 -18.11 5.10 0.57
C GLU A 307 -18.48 3.92 1.47
N GLY A 308 -17.98 3.94 2.71
CA GLY A 308 -18.21 2.85 3.67
C GLY A 308 -17.35 1.59 3.47
N SER A 309 -16.52 1.52 2.41
CA SER A 309 -15.61 0.38 2.18
C SER A 309 -14.53 0.23 3.26
N VAL A 310 -14.31 1.28 4.06
CA VAL A 310 -13.45 1.26 5.24
C VAL A 310 -14.23 1.80 6.42
N VAL A 311 -14.37 0.97 7.46
CA VAL A 311 -14.82 1.40 8.77
C VAL A 311 -13.58 1.77 9.57
N VAL A 312 -13.37 3.07 9.77
CA VAL A 312 -12.42 3.56 10.75
C VAL A 312 -13.12 3.47 12.11
N PRO A 313 -12.59 2.73 13.10
CA PRO A 313 -13.17 2.75 14.43
C PRO A 313 -13.01 4.15 15.03
N LEU A 314 -14.08 4.94 14.95
CA LEU A 314 -14.19 6.20 15.67
C LEU A 314 -14.29 5.86 17.15
N ARG A 315 -13.19 6.05 17.89
CA ARG A 315 -13.30 6.03 19.35
C ARG A 315 -14.02 7.30 19.78
N SER A 316 -15.23 7.15 20.30
CA SER A 316 -15.67 8.01 21.40
C SER A 316 -14.57 8.02 22.46
N SER A 317 -14.20 9.21 22.93
CA SER A 317 -13.19 9.45 23.95
C SER A 317 -13.10 8.36 25.05
N ASN A 318 -11.86 8.00 25.36
CA ASN A 318 -11.37 7.18 26.47
C ASN A 318 -11.18 5.67 26.24
N SER A 319 -9.93 5.26 26.52
CA SER A 319 -9.43 3.89 26.66
C SER A 319 -9.08 3.14 25.36
N CYS A 320 -7.82 3.25 24.97
CA CYS A 320 -6.90 2.11 24.98
C CYS A 320 -5.54 2.57 24.46
N ARG A 321 -4.56 2.62 25.37
CA ARG A 321 -3.15 2.81 25.08
C ARG A 321 -2.67 1.56 24.34
N ILE A 322 -2.18 1.74 23.12
CA ILE A 322 -1.28 0.77 22.51
C ILE A 322 0.09 1.05 23.16
N GLN A 323 0.50 0.18 24.08
CA GLN A 323 1.90 0.00 24.46
C GLN A 323 2.59 -0.85 23.40
#